data_AF-A0A8H7EL41-F1
#
_entry.id   AF-A0A8H7EL41-F1
#
_cell.length_a   1.000
_cell.length_b   1.000
_cell.length_c   1.000
_cell.angle_alpha   90.00
_cell.angle_beta   90.00
_cell.angle_gamma   90.00
#
_symmetry.space_group_name_H-M   'P 1'
#
loop_
_entity.id
_entity.type
_entity.pdbx_description
1 polymer ?
#
loop_
_entity_poly.entity_id
_entity_poly.type
_entity_poly.pdbx_seq_one_letter_code
_entity_poly.pdbx_strand_id
1 'polypeptide(L)'
;METIRPFTDEDCSQVQRLHLEQAKKNESKYLLQTLCQRSSARRTWQAGLVGLAGVQVSQVVRTGQSSVMLMILEMALWSAGVGLAWSFWIRNEYWRKAQQQSKQMTNDWMGIKKKSKSNVWVMVRNSSEVVGAVALRCEDGEGKIQSLTGAESKIELALVQNAIQFARQQGIKVITKC
;
A
#
# COMPACT_ATOMS: atom_id res chain seq x y z
N MET A 1 -13.20 -25.15 -4.94
CA MET A 1 -12.06 -26.00 -4.53
C MET A 1 -10.80 -25.14 -4.61
N GLU A 2 -9.92 -25.17 -3.61
CA GLU A 2 -8.70 -24.36 -3.56
C GLU A 2 -7.49 -25.25 -3.82
N THR A 3 -6.62 -24.87 -4.75
CA THR A 3 -5.44 -25.65 -5.13
C THR A 3 -4.20 -24.76 -5.16
N ILE A 4 -3.07 -25.27 -4.65
CA ILE A 4 -1.79 -24.58 -4.71
C ILE A 4 -1.01 -25.13 -5.90
N ARG A 5 -0.51 -24.27 -6.76
CA ARG A 5 0.31 -24.64 -7.92
C ARG A 5 1.51 -23.70 -8.08
N PRO A 6 2.55 -24.11 -8.83
CA PRO A 6 3.65 -23.23 -9.19
C PRO A 6 3.14 -22.01 -9.98
N PHE A 7 3.76 -20.87 -9.74
CA PHE A 7 3.52 -19.62 -10.46
C PHE A 7 3.89 -19.77 -11.94
N THR A 8 2.97 -19.36 -12.82
CA THR A 8 3.19 -19.25 -14.26
C THR A 8 3.18 -17.80 -14.71
N ASP A 9 3.68 -17.54 -15.92
CA ASP A 9 3.80 -16.16 -16.43
C ASP A 9 2.42 -15.51 -16.66
N GLU A 10 1.38 -16.32 -16.86
CA GLU A 10 -0.02 -15.91 -16.97
C GLU A 10 -0.59 -15.36 -15.64
N ASP A 11 -0.04 -15.80 -14.49
CA ASP A 11 -0.48 -15.38 -13.15
C ASP A 11 0.02 -13.99 -12.77
N CYS A 12 1.03 -13.48 -13.48
CA CYS A 12 1.63 -12.16 -13.27
C CYS A 12 0.57 -11.05 -13.13
N SER A 13 -0.39 -11.05 -14.06
CA SER A 13 -1.47 -10.06 -14.10
C SER A 13 -2.43 -10.19 -12.91
N GLN A 14 -2.77 -11.41 -12.52
CA GLN A 14 -3.70 -11.69 -11.43
C GLN A 14 -3.09 -11.37 -10.06
N VAL A 15 -1.82 -11.72 -9.87
CA VAL A 15 -1.06 -11.36 -8.66
C VAL A 15 -0.93 -9.85 -8.50
N GLN A 16 -0.59 -9.15 -9.59
CA GLN A 16 -0.52 -7.70 -9.58
C GLN A 16 -1.86 -7.09 -9.18
N ARG A 17 -2.97 -7.62 -9.73
CA ARG A 17 -4.32 -7.20 -9.37
C ARG A 17 -4.63 -7.44 -7.89
N LEU A 18 -4.34 -8.62 -7.36
CA LEU A 18 -4.52 -8.95 -5.94
C LEU A 18 -3.76 -7.98 -5.03
N HIS A 19 -2.50 -7.68 -5.37
CA HIS A 19 -1.69 -6.75 -4.59
C HIS A 19 -2.28 -5.34 -4.59
N LEU A 20 -2.76 -4.87 -5.73
CA LEU A 20 -3.44 -3.57 -5.85
C LEU A 20 -4.79 -3.55 -5.12
N GLU A 21 -5.54 -4.65 -5.13
CA GLU A 21 -6.79 -4.78 -4.37
C GLU A 21 -6.56 -4.78 -2.85
N GLN A 22 -5.50 -5.42 -2.38
CA GLN A 22 -5.08 -5.37 -0.97
C GLN A 22 -4.61 -3.96 -0.57
N ALA A 23 -3.85 -3.28 -1.44
CA ALA A 23 -3.48 -1.88 -1.24
C ALA A 23 -4.72 -0.96 -1.17
N LYS A 24 -5.71 -1.16 -2.04
CA LYS A 24 -6.98 -0.43 -2.02
C LYS A 24 -7.72 -0.58 -0.70
N LYS A 25 -7.78 -1.81 -0.15
CA LYS A 25 -8.42 -2.06 1.15
C LYS A 25 -7.73 -1.32 2.30
N ASN A 26 -6.41 -1.15 2.22
CA ASN A 26 -5.61 -0.47 3.23
C ASN A 26 -5.46 1.05 2.99
N GLU A 27 -5.97 1.56 1.87
CA GLU A 27 -5.83 2.95 1.43
C GLU A 27 -6.36 3.93 2.50
N SER A 28 -7.58 3.72 2.99
CA SER A 28 -8.20 4.63 3.96
C SER A 28 -7.40 4.73 5.27
N LYS A 29 -6.96 3.58 5.79
CA LYS A 29 -6.12 3.51 6.99
C LYS A 29 -4.78 4.21 6.78
N TYR A 30 -4.12 3.94 5.65
CA TYR A 30 -2.85 4.57 5.30
C TYR A 30 -3.00 6.09 5.14
N LEU A 31 -4.05 6.56 4.46
CA LEU A 31 -4.32 7.98 4.26
C LEU A 31 -4.52 8.70 5.60
N LEU A 32 -5.37 8.15 6.47
CA LEU A 32 -5.63 8.74 7.79
C LEU A 32 -4.37 8.81 8.64
N GLN A 33 -3.63 7.70 8.72
CA GLN A 33 -2.39 7.65 9.48
C GLN A 33 -1.35 8.63 8.94
N THR A 34 -1.19 8.71 7.62
CA THR A 34 -0.23 9.61 6.97
C THR A 34 -0.63 11.06 7.17
N LEU A 35 -1.91 11.41 7.03
CA LEU A 35 -2.42 12.76 7.26
C LEU A 35 -2.16 13.22 8.70
N CYS A 36 -2.39 12.35 9.70
CA CYS A 36 -2.13 12.68 11.10
C CYS A 36 -0.64 12.83 11.43
N GLN A 37 0.24 12.05 10.78
CA GLN A 37 1.67 12.04 11.10
C GLN A 37 2.50 13.10 10.34
N ARG A 38 2.04 13.59 9.18
CA ARG A 38 2.85 14.46 8.32
C ARG A 38 2.92 15.90 8.84
N SER A 39 4.09 16.30 9.34
CA SER A 39 4.38 17.67 9.78
C SER A 39 4.23 18.72 8.67
N SER A 40 4.43 18.33 7.40
CA SER A 40 4.26 19.21 6.23
C SER A 40 2.81 19.67 6.04
N ALA A 41 1.84 18.78 6.25
CA ALA A 41 0.42 19.12 6.16
C ALA A 41 0.04 20.15 7.23
N ARG A 42 0.55 19.96 8.46
CA ARG A 42 0.38 20.90 9.57
C ARG A 42 0.98 22.28 9.29
N ARG A 43 2.18 22.33 8.68
CA ARG A 43 2.83 23.60 8.29
C ARG A 43 2.06 24.34 7.20
N THR A 44 1.58 23.67 6.17
CA THR A 44 0.73 24.31 5.14
C THR A 44 -0.60 24.81 5.70
N TRP A 45 -1.18 24.09 6.66
CA TRP A 45 -2.38 24.52 7.37
C TRP A 45 -2.14 25.80 8.18
N GLN A 46 -1.03 25.84 8.94
CA GLN A 46 -0.65 27.01 9.72
C GLN A 46 -0.37 28.23 8.82
N ALA A 47 0.34 28.04 7.71
CA ALA A 47 0.61 29.11 6.76
C ALA A 47 -0.67 29.67 6.12
N GLY A 48 -1.64 28.81 5.79
CA GLY A 48 -2.95 29.23 5.27
C GLY A 48 -3.74 30.05 6.28
N LEU A 49 -3.80 29.61 7.55
CA LEU A 49 -4.48 30.35 8.62
C LEU A 49 -3.85 31.71 8.89
N VAL A 50 -2.52 31.80 8.90
CA VAL A 50 -1.79 33.07 9.09
C VAL A 50 -2.01 34.01 7.90
N GLY A 51 -2.00 33.49 6.67
CA GLY A 51 -2.28 34.27 5.47
C GLY A 51 -3.70 34.86 5.47
N LEU A 52 -4.70 34.04 5.80
CA LEU A 52 -6.10 34.48 5.90
C LEU A 52 -6.31 35.50 7.02
N ALA A 53 -5.72 35.26 8.19
CA ALA A 53 -5.77 36.22 9.29
C ALA A 53 -5.11 37.56 8.91
N GLY A 54 -3.97 37.54 8.20
CA GLY A 54 -3.27 38.75 7.75
C GLY A 54 -4.06 39.58 6.72
N VAL A 55 -4.69 38.93 5.74
CA VAL A 55 -5.53 39.60 4.74
C VAL A 55 -6.77 40.23 5.39
N GLN A 56 -7.40 39.52 6.33
CA GLN A 56 -8.63 39.99 6.98
C GLN A 56 -8.37 41.07 8.04
N VAL A 57 -7.25 41.03 8.78
CA VAL A 57 -6.83 42.15 9.66
C VAL A 57 -6.66 43.44 8.84
N SER A 58 -6.14 43.32 7.62
CA SER A 58 -5.98 44.46 6.70
C SER A 58 -7.33 45.00 6.18
N GLN A 59 -8.38 44.18 6.12
CA GLN A 59 -9.72 44.55 5.65
C GLN A 59 -10.65 45.03 6.78
N VAL A 60 -10.57 44.43 7.98
CA VAL A 60 -11.38 44.81 9.15
C VAL A 60 -11.03 46.21 9.66
N VAL A 61 -9.78 46.64 9.53
CA VAL A 61 -9.37 48.03 9.81
C VAL A 61 -10.03 49.03 8.86
N ARG A 62 -10.47 48.61 7.66
CA ARG A 62 -11.08 49.48 6.64
C ARG A 62 -12.61 49.53 6.69
N THR A 63 -13.29 48.49 7.13
CA THR A 63 -14.76 48.40 7.05
C THR A 63 -15.33 47.80 8.34
N GLY A 64 -15.95 48.65 9.16
CA GLY A 64 -16.55 48.25 10.44
C GLY A 64 -17.65 47.19 10.28
N GLN A 65 -17.43 46.06 10.95
CA GLN A 65 -18.42 45.04 11.34
C GLN A 65 -19.32 44.43 10.24
N SER A 66 -18.77 43.42 9.54
CA SER A 66 -19.50 42.21 9.07
C SER A 66 -18.56 41.02 8.69
N SER A 67 -17.26 41.09 9.01
CA SER A 67 -16.26 40.16 8.46
C SER A 67 -16.06 38.84 9.21
N VAL A 68 -16.56 38.67 10.43
CA VAL A 68 -16.23 37.48 11.24
C VAL A 68 -16.85 36.21 10.66
N MET A 69 -18.11 36.26 10.22
CA MET A 69 -18.77 35.11 9.59
C MET A 69 -18.12 34.74 8.25
N LEU A 70 -17.74 35.74 7.46
CA LEU A 70 -17.00 35.54 6.21
C LEU A 70 -15.61 34.96 6.46
N MET A 71 -14.92 35.40 7.51
CA MET A 71 -13.62 34.85 7.91
C MET A 71 -13.73 33.39 8.35
N ILE A 72 -14.75 33.03 9.13
CA ILE A 72 -14.99 31.64 9.53
C ILE A 72 -15.29 30.78 8.31
N LEU A 73 -16.13 31.27 7.38
CA LEU A 73 -16.45 30.56 6.15
C LEU A 73 -15.21 30.38 5.25
N GLU A 74 -14.40 31.42 5.10
CA GLU A 74 -13.18 31.41 4.30
C GLU A 74 -12.14 30.46 4.91
N MET A 75 -11.97 30.49 6.24
CA MET A 75 -11.11 29.53 6.94
C MET A 75 -11.61 28.10 6.82
N ALA A 76 -12.93 27.87 6.92
CA ALA A 76 -13.51 26.54 6.74
C ALA A 76 -13.31 26.03 5.31
N LEU A 77 -13.51 26.88 4.31
CA LEU A 77 -13.33 26.56 2.89
C LEU A 77 -11.85 26.25 2.58
N TRP A 78 -10.93 27.06 3.09
CA TRP A 78 -9.50 26.83 2.95
C TRP A 78 -9.05 25.55 3.64
N SER A 79 -9.51 25.33 4.86
CA SER A 79 -9.21 24.13 5.65
C SER A 79 -9.68 22.86 4.93
N ALA A 80 -10.91 22.89 4.39
CA ALA A 80 -11.46 21.81 3.59
C ALA A 80 -10.68 21.62 2.28
N GLY A 81 -10.36 22.69 1.56
CA GLY A 81 -9.61 22.64 0.31
C GLY A 81 -8.20 22.07 0.47
N VAL A 82 -7.46 22.51 1.49
CA VAL A 82 -6.13 21.99 1.80
C VAL A 82 -6.22 20.53 2.26
N GLY A 83 -7.21 20.19 3.09
CA GLY A 83 -7.46 18.80 3.49
C GLY A 83 -7.68 17.86 2.30
N LEU A 84 -8.53 18.27 1.35
CA LEU A 84 -8.79 17.53 0.12
C LEU A 84 -7.55 17.46 -0.79
N ALA A 85 -6.81 18.56 -0.93
CA ALA A 85 -5.59 18.56 -1.74
C ALA A 85 -4.55 17.57 -1.21
N TRP A 86 -4.33 17.54 0.11
CA TRP A 86 -3.44 16.57 0.74
C TRP A 86 -3.96 15.15 0.62
N SER A 87 -5.26 14.92 0.82
CA SER A 87 -5.81 13.56 0.68
C SER A 87 -5.63 13.02 -0.74
N PHE A 88 -5.91 13.83 -1.78
CA PHE A 88 -5.68 13.48 -3.17
C PHE A 88 -4.20 13.24 -3.49
N TRP A 89 -3.32 14.11 -3.00
CA TRP A 89 -1.88 13.98 -3.25
C TRP A 89 -1.28 12.74 -2.57
N ILE A 90 -1.60 12.49 -1.29
CA ILE A 90 -1.13 11.29 -0.56
C ILE A 90 -1.71 10.03 -1.20
N ARG A 91 -2.99 10.07 -1.61
CA ARG A 91 -3.62 8.98 -2.35
C ARG A 91 -2.86 8.67 -3.63
N ASN A 92 -2.53 9.69 -4.42
CA ASN A 92 -1.79 9.49 -5.66
C ASN A 92 -0.36 8.99 -5.41
N GLU A 93 0.32 9.51 -4.40
CA GLU A 93 1.65 9.05 -3.98
C GLU A 93 1.61 7.57 -3.56
N TYR A 94 0.60 7.18 -2.79
CA TYR A 94 0.37 5.81 -2.34
C TYR A 94 0.13 4.87 -3.52
N TRP A 95 -0.79 5.22 -4.43
CA TRP A 95 -1.09 4.42 -5.61
C TRP A 95 0.11 4.27 -6.53
N ARG A 96 0.90 5.33 -6.71
CA ARG A 96 2.13 5.27 -7.51
C ARG A 96 3.16 4.32 -6.88
N LYS A 97 3.34 4.37 -5.56
CA LYS A 97 4.23 3.44 -4.84
C LYS A 97 3.73 2.00 -4.91
N ALA A 98 2.44 1.76 -4.70
CA ALA A 98 1.84 0.42 -4.79
C ALA A 98 1.99 -0.18 -6.20
N GLN A 99 1.78 0.61 -7.26
CA GLN A 99 2.01 0.17 -8.63
C GLN A 99 3.49 -0.15 -8.90
N GLN A 100 4.40 0.69 -8.41
CA GLN A 100 5.85 0.47 -8.59
C GLN A 100 6.33 -0.76 -7.83
N GLN A 101 5.89 -0.93 -6.58
CA GLN A 101 6.18 -2.11 -5.76
C GLN A 101 5.62 -3.38 -6.39
N SER A 102 4.38 -3.33 -6.89
CA SER A 102 3.78 -4.46 -7.61
C SER A 102 4.59 -4.84 -8.85
N LYS A 103 5.01 -3.87 -9.67
CA LYS A 103 5.86 -4.14 -10.84
C LYS A 103 7.22 -4.72 -10.46
N GLN A 104 7.86 -4.18 -9.42
CA GLN A 104 9.13 -4.69 -8.91
C GLN A 104 8.98 -6.12 -8.39
N MET A 105 7.96 -6.38 -7.58
CA MET A 105 7.65 -7.70 -7.04
C MET A 105 7.46 -8.74 -8.14
N THR A 106 6.68 -8.42 -9.18
CA THR A 106 6.45 -9.40 -10.25
C THR A 106 7.70 -9.63 -11.11
N ASN A 107 8.51 -8.59 -11.33
CA ASN A 107 9.82 -8.75 -11.97
C ASN A 107 10.77 -9.62 -11.13
N ASP A 108 10.77 -9.43 -9.82
CA ASP A 108 11.55 -10.26 -8.90
C ASP A 108 11.07 -11.72 -8.94
N TRP A 109 9.77 -11.97 -9.01
CA TRP A 109 9.19 -13.33 -9.10
C TRP A 109 9.56 -14.03 -10.40
N MET A 110 9.53 -13.30 -11.53
CA MET A 110 10.05 -13.81 -12.81
C MET A 110 11.55 -14.09 -12.75
N GLY A 111 12.32 -13.29 -12.01
CA GLY A 111 13.75 -13.52 -11.76
C GLY A 111 14.02 -14.72 -10.86
N ILE A 112 13.16 -14.96 -9.86
CA ILE A 112 13.23 -16.08 -8.92
C ILE A 112 12.97 -17.40 -9.64
N LYS A 113 12.01 -17.45 -10.58
CA LYS A 113 11.72 -18.63 -11.42
C LYS A 113 12.95 -19.15 -12.17
N LYS A 114 13.91 -18.28 -12.49
CA LYS A 114 15.16 -18.67 -13.19
C LYS A 114 16.21 -19.32 -12.26
N LYS A 115 16.06 -19.27 -10.94
CA LYS A 115 17.01 -19.86 -9.97
C LYS A 115 16.54 -21.24 -9.50
N SER A 116 17.35 -22.28 -9.70
CA SER A 116 16.97 -23.69 -9.51
C SER A 116 16.53 -24.12 -8.09
N LYS A 117 16.75 -23.29 -7.07
CA LYS A 117 16.40 -23.57 -5.67
C LYS A 117 15.32 -22.65 -5.08
N SER A 118 14.75 -21.76 -5.89
CA SER A 118 13.74 -20.80 -5.44
C SER A 118 12.46 -21.02 -6.25
N ASN A 119 11.30 -20.94 -5.58
CA ASN A 119 10.02 -21.19 -6.24
C ASN A 119 8.97 -20.21 -5.74
N VAL A 120 8.00 -19.94 -6.60
CA VAL A 120 6.87 -19.06 -6.31
C VAL A 120 5.61 -19.91 -6.45
N TRP A 121 4.75 -19.88 -5.44
CA TRP A 121 3.49 -20.61 -5.44
C TRP A 121 2.32 -19.65 -5.44
N VAL A 122 1.28 -20.04 -6.16
CA VAL A 122 -0.01 -19.36 -6.21
C VAL A 122 -1.09 -20.30 -5.70
N MET A 123 -2.01 -19.77 -4.91
CA MET A 123 -3.24 -20.45 -4.54
C MET A 123 -4.34 -19.98 -5.49
N VAL A 124 -5.02 -20.93 -6.12
CA VAL A 124 -6.12 -20.69 -7.06
C VAL A 124 -7.42 -21.19 -6.46
N ARG A 125 -8.46 -20.37 -6.50
CA ARG A 125 -9.83 -20.73 -6.15
C ARG A 125 -10.60 -21.01 -7.44
N ASN A 126 -11.30 -22.15 -7.47
CA ASN A 126 -12.15 -22.55 -8.60
C ASN A 126 -11.42 -22.57 -9.96
N SER A 127 -10.15 -22.97 -9.93
CA SER A 127 -9.31 -23.25 -11.12
C SER A 127 -8.97 -22.08 -12.05
N SER A 128 -9.41 -20.84 -11.78
CA SER A 128 -9.04 -19.69 -12.61
C SER A 128 -8.63 -18.42 -11.85
N GLU A 129 -9.05 -18.27 -10.58
CA GLU A 129 -8.82 -17.05 -9.81
C GLU A 129 -7.68 -17.24 -8.81
N VAL A 130 -6.56 -16.54 -8.99
CA VAL A 130 -5.51 -16.49 -7.98
C VAL A 130 -6.04 -15.72 -6.77
N VAL A 131 -6.00 -16.33 -5.60
CA VAL A 131 -6.48 -15.76 -4.32
C VAL A 131 -5.35 -15.47 -3.33
N GLY A 132 -4.15 -15.97 -3.62
CA GLY A 132 -2.95 -15.60 -2.92
C GLY A 132 -1.68 -16.12 -3.59
N ALA A 133 -0.54 -15.54 -3.23
CA ALA A 133 0.75 -15.89 -3.78
C ALA A 133 1.88 -15.66 -2.77
N VAL A 134 2.90 -16.52 -2.84
CA VAL A 134 4.08 -16.51 -1.98
C VAL A 134 5.33 -16.84 -2.79
N ALA A 135 6.36 -16.02 -2.65
CA ALA A 135 7.68 -16.33 -3.19
C ALA A 135 8.62 -16.81 -2.07
N LEU A 136 9.31 -17.92 -2.32
CA LEU A 136 10.43 -18.36 -1.49
C LEU A 136 11.71 -18.15 -2.28
N ARG A 137 12.55 -17.23 -1.80
CA ARG A 137 13.86 -16.95 -2.36
C ARG A 137 14.93 -17.63 -1.52
N CYS A 138 15.69 -18.54 -2.12
CA CYS A 138 16.83 -19.19 -1.48
C CYS A 138 18.10 -18.38 -1.77
N GLU A 139 18.75 -17.87 -0.73
CA GLU A 139 20.09 -17.25 -0.79
C GLU A 139 21.00 -17.96 0.22
N ASP A 140 22.17 -18.43 -0.22
CA ASP A 140 23.23 -18.99 0.63
C ASP A 140 22.80 -20.12 1.60
N GLY A 141 21.87 -20.98 1.16
CA GLY A 141 21.35 -22.10 1.95
C GLY A 141 20.20 -21.74 2.90
N GLU A 142 19.78 -20.47 2.92
CA GLU A 142 18.64 -19.98 3.69
C GLU A 142 17.47 -19.60 2.77
N GLY A 143 16.28 -20.08 3.11
CA GLY A 143 15.03 -19.77 2.42
C GLY A 143 14.37 -18.56 3.06
N LYS A 144 14.34 -17.42 2.37
CA LYS A 144 13.58 -16.24 2.80
C LYS A 144 12.22 -16.26 2.10
N ILE A 145 11.16 -16.24 2.89
CA ILE A 145 9.81 -16.02 2.37
C ILE A 145 9.71 -14.53 2.04
N GLN A 146 9.64 -14.20 0.75
CA GLN A 146 9.46 -12.84 0.27
C GLN A 146 8.05 -12.67 -0.27
N SER A 147 7.39 -11.63 0.21
CA SER A 147 6.09 -11.15 -0.25
C SER A 147 4.96 -12.18 -0.16
N LEU A 148 4.13 -11.99 0.87
CA LEU A 148 2.87 -12.68 1.04
C LEU A 148 1.76 -11.77 0.50
N THR A 149 1.00 -12.24 -0.49
CA THR A 149 -0.20 -11.54 -0.94
C THR A 149 -1.36 -12.51 -0.78
N GLY A 150 -2.33 -12.22 0.07
CA GLY A 150 -3.48 -13.08 0.29
C GLY A 150 -4.74 -12.28 0.61
N ALA A 151 -5.87 -12.71 0.04
CA ALA A 151 -7.16 -12.07 0.30
C ALA A 151 -7.65 -12.30 1.74
N GLU A 152 -7.25 -13.41 2.36
CA GLU A 152 -7.66 -13.84 3.70
C GLU A 152 -6.47 -14.40 4.50
N SER A 153 -6.45 -14.16 5.81
CA SER A 153 -5.39 -14.66 6.71
C SER A 153 -5.24 -16.19 6.69
N LYS A 154 -6.30 -16.94 6.39
CA LYS A 154 -6.27 -18.40 6.23
C LYS A 154 -5.48 -18.83 4.98
N ILE A 155 -5.64 -18.10 3.87
CA ILE A 155 -4.93 -18.35 2.60
C ILE A 155 -3.44 -18.05 2.78
N GLU A 156 -3.14 -16.93 3.43
CA GLU A 156 -1.80 -16.53 3.81
C GLU A 156 -1.09 -17.62 4.65
N LEU A 157 -1.74 -18.10 5.71
CA LEU A 157 -1.21 -19.15 6.57
C LEU A 157 -0.96 -20.46 5.81
N ALA A 158 -1.91 -20.89 4.97
CA ALA A 158 -1.79 -22.11 4.19
C ALA A 158 -0.63 -22.05 3.18
N LEU A 159 -0.44 -20.89 2.53
CA LEU A 159 0.68 -20.67 1.61
C LEU A 159 2.03 -20.67 2.34
N VAL A 160 2.12 -20.04 3.52
CA VAL A 160 3.32 -20.09 4.37
C VAL A 160 3.65 -21.52 4.79
N GLN A 161 2.65 -22.28 5.25
CA GLN A 161 2.85 -23.66 5.68
C GLN A 161 3.40 -24.53 4.53
N ASN A 162 2.87 -24.37 3.33
CA ASN A 162 3.35 -25.10 2.16
C ASN A 162 4.79 -24.70 1.79
N ALA A 163 5.11 -23.40 1.80
CA ALA A 163 6.48 -22.92 1.56
C ALA A 163 7.48 -23.47 2.60
N ILE A 164 7.09 -23.56 3.87
CA ILE A 164 7.91 -24.14 4.94
C ILE A 164 8.10 -25.65 4.74
N GLN A 165 7.04 -26.38 4.38
CA GLN A 165 7.13 -27.82 4.10
C GLN A 165 8.08 -28.10 2.93
N PHE A 166 7.98 -27.33 1.84
CA PHE A 166 8.88 -27.45 0.70
C PHE A 166 10.34 -27.19 1.08
N ALA A 167 10.60 -26.13 1.85
CA ALA A 167 11.96 -25.82 2.29
C ALA A 167 12.54 -26.93 3.20
N ARG A 168 11.72 -27.54 4.06
CA ARG A 168 12.13 -28.71 4.86
C ARG A 168 12.49 -29.91 3.98
N GLN A 169 11.69 -30.19 2.94
CA GLN A 169 11.97 -31.27 2.00
C GLN A 169 13.28 -31.05 1.23
N GLN A 170 13.64 -29.80 0.99
CA GLN A 170 14.87 -29.40 0.30
C GLN A 170 16.08 -29.21 1.23
N GLY A 171 15.92 -29.42 2.54
CA GLY A 171 16.99 -29.21 3.53
C GLY A 171 17.39 -27.73 3.72
N ILE A 172 16.51 -26.79 3.35
CA ILE A 172 16.75 -25.35 3.42
C ILE A 172 16.24 -24.80 4.76
N LYS A 173 17.09 -24.07 5.48
CA LYS A 173 16.70 -23.40 6.73
C LYS A 173 15.87 -22.16 6.39
N VAL A 174 14.59 -22.14 6.80
CA VAL A 174 13.69 -21.01 6.51
C VAL A 174 13.84 -19.92 7.55
N ILE A 175 14.06 -18.69 7.11
CA ILE A 175 13.96 -17.50 7.95
C ILE A 175 12.66 -16.77 7.58
N THR A 176 11.67 -16.86 8.45
CA THR A 176 10.50 -15.99 8.41
C THR A 176 10.87 -14.68 9.07
N LYS A 177 11.12 -13.63 8.28
CA LYS A 177 11.06 -12.27 8.82
C LYS A 177 9.57 -11.90 8.94
N CYS A 178 9.03 -12.12 10.13
CA CYS A 178 7.79 -11.48 10.57
C CYS A 178 8.01 -9.98 10.73
#